data_AF-A0A7J6SLW4-F1
#
_entry.id   AF-A0A7J6SLW4-F1
#
_cell.length_a   1.000
_cell.length_b   1.000
_cell.length_c   1.000
_cell.angle_alpha   90.00
_cell.angle_beta   90.00
_cell.angle_gamma   90.00
#
_symmetry.space_group_name_H-M   'P 1'
#
loop_
_entity.id
_entity.type
_entity.pdbx_description
1 polymer ?
#
loop_
_entity_poly.entity_id
_entity_poly.type
_entity_poly.pdbx_seq_one_letter_code
_entity_poly.pdbx_strand_id
1 'polypeptide(L)'
;YVRSLFYAVSVVSTMYGPVAAENNNERNFTMMLMLAAGVIFAVVVRSVTNLVVSFGEYKTEFRQRMKRAMKFMRANNVGPHLQLRVRRYIENLLDNQFESKANAELMTM
;
A
#
# COMPACT_ATOMS: atom_id res chain seq x y z
N TYR A 1 19.37 28.47 15.31
CA TYR A 1 18.10 27.72 15.16
C TYR A 1 17.83 27.29 13.71
N VAL A 2 17.75 28.19 12.73
CA VAL A 2 17.47 27.81 11.32
C VAL A 2 18.52 26.84 10.75
N ARG A 3 19.80 27.06 11.06
CA ARG A 3 20.91 26.21 10.60
C ARG A 3 20.88 24.78 11.19
N SER A 4 20.42 24.62 12.43
CA SER A 4 20.28 23.29 13.07
C SER A 4 19.06 22.53 12.53
N LEU A 5 17.96 23.23 12.21
CA LEU A 5 16.82 22.63 11.52
C LEU A 5 17.21 22.16 10.11
N PHE A 6 17.92 23.00 9.35
CA PHE A 6 18.42 22.64 8.03
C PHE A 6 19.33 21.41 8.07
N TYR A 7 20.23 21.35 9.07
CA TYR A 7 21.07 20.18 9.30
C TYR A 7 20.25 18.91 9.57
N ALA A 8 19.27 18.97 10.48
CA ALA A 8 18.40 17.83 10.78
C ALA A 8 17.65 17.33 9.54
N VAL A 9 17.09 18.24 8.73
CA VAL A 9 16.39 17.90 7.49
C VAL A 9 17.34 17.26 6.47
N SER A 10 18.57 17.77 6.33
CA SER A 10 19.56 17.20 5.41
C SER A 10 19.94 15.75 5.79
N VAL A 11 20.09 15.45 7.09
CA VAL A 11 20.40 14.09 7.55
C VAL A 11 19.23 13.14 7.33
N VAL A 12 17.99 13.58 7.59
CA VAL A 12 16.79 12.75 7.39
C VAL A 12 16.55 12.44 5.91
N SER A 13 16.76 13.43 5.03
CA SER A 13 16.59 13.27 3.58
C SER A 13 17.79 12.63 2.88
N THR A 14 18.82 12.20 3.64
CA THR A 14 20.09 11.66 3.11
C THR A 14 20.76 12.62 2.10
N MET A 15 20.54 13.92 2.27
CA MET A 15 21.07 14.95 1.39
C MET A 15 22.43 15.42 1.94
N TYR A 16 23.47 15.35 1.12
CA TYR A 16 24.76 15.92 1.47
C TYR A 16 24.62 17.45 1.62
N GLY A 17 25.08 17.99 2.76
CA GLY A 17 25.02 19.42 3.07
C GLY A 17 26.37 19.97 3.50
N PRO A 18 26.55 21.31 3.46
CA PRO A 18 27.79 21.98 3.85
C PRO A 18 28.02 22.04 5.37
N VAL A 19 27.04 21.62 6.17
CA VAL A 19 27.14 21.59 7.64
C VAL A 19 27.40 20.15 8.05
N ALA A 20 28.54 19.88 8.67
CA ALA A 20 28.94 18.57 9.16
C ALA A 20 29.31 18.65 10.66
N ALA A 21 29.22 17.52 11.35
CA ALA A 21 29.65 17.42 12.74
C ALA A 21 31.19 17.40 12.80
N GLU A 22 31.78 18.51 13.28
CA GLU A 22 33.23 18.63 13.45
C GLU A 22 33.68 18.08 14.80
N ASN A 23 32.81 18.14 15.82
CA ASN A 23 33.16 17.73 17.17
C ASN A 23 32.79 16.27 17.48
N ASN A 24 33.57 15.58 18.32
CA ASN A 24 33.33 14.16 18.63
C ASN A 24 31.96 13.89 19.28
N ASN A 25 31.48 14.81 20.11
CA ASN A 25 30.15 14.68 20.73
C ASN A 25 29.02 14.87 19.71
N GLU A 26 29.19 15.80 18.77
CA GLU A 26 28.22 16.03 17.69
C GLU A 26 28.16 14.83 16.75
N ARG A 27 29.30 14.20 16.45
CA ARG A 27 29.35 12.96 15.66
C ARG A 27 28.53 11.83 16.27
N ASN A 28 28.65 11.61 17.58
CA ASN A 28 27.86 10.59 18.28
C ASN A 28 26.36 10.86 18.20
N PHE A 29 25.95 12.13 18.34
CA PHE A 29 24.55 12.53 18.17
C PHE A 29 24.06 12.31 16.73
N THR A 30 24.84 12.73 15.74
CA THR A 30 24.51 12.54 14.32
C THR A 30 24.39 11.07 13.95
N MET A 31 25.26 10.20 14.46
CA MET A 31 25.16 8.75 14.23
C MET A 31 23.83 8.18 14.72
N MET A 32 23.38 8.55 15.92
CA MET A 32 22.07 8.14 16.44
C MET A 32 20.92 8.70 15.60
N LEU A 33 21.04 9.95 15.15
CA LEU A 33 20.05 10.62 14.33
C LEU A 33 19.91 9.97 12.94
N MET A 34 21.01 9.48 12.35
CA MET A 34 20.99 8.72 11.09
C MET A 34 20.24 7.39 11.22
N LEU A 35 20.44 6.66 12.34
CA LEU A 35 19.70 5.43 12.60
C LEU A 35 18.20 5.71 12.74
N ALA A 36 17.84 6.73 13.51
CA ALA A 36 16.44 7.15 13.67
C ALA A 36 15.81 7.59 12.33
N ALA A 37 16.54 8.36 11.53
CA ALA A 37 16.12 8.76 10.20
C ALA A 37 15.84 7.56 9.28
N GLY A 38 16.69 6.53 9.31
CA GLY A 38 16.47 5.30 8.56
C GLY A 38 15.17 4.58 8.94
N VAL A 39 14.85 4.53 10.24
CA VAL A 39 13.59 3.95 10.73
C VAL A 39 12.38 4.76 10.23
N ILE A 40 12.43 6.09 10.34
CA ILE A 40 11.37 6.97 9.87
C ILE A 40 11.16 6.79 8.37
N PHE A 41 12.24 6.76 7.59
CA PHE A 41 12.17 6.53 6.15
C PHE A 41 11.52 5.19 5.80
N ALA A 42 11.89 4.11 6.49
CA ALA A 42 11.27 2.80 6.30
C ALA A 42 9.76 2.80 6.60
N VAL A 43 9.33 3.51 7.64
CA VAL A 43 7.90 3.66 7.98
C VAL A 43 7.14 4.39 6.87
N VAL A 44 7.71 5.48 6.34
CA VAL A 44 7.09 6.24 5.23
C VAL A 44 6.95 5.35 3.99
N VAL A 45 8.01 4.64 3.60
CA VAL A 45 7.98 3.72 2.44
C VAL A 45 6.97 2.60 2.65
N ARG A 46 6.87 2.05 3.88
CA ARG A 46 5.85 1.05 4.23
C ARG A 46 4.44 1.61 4.04
N SER A 47 4.16 2.81 4.51
CA SER A 47 2.84 3.43 4.35
C SER A 47 2.47 3.62 2.88
N VAL A 48 3.40 4.09 2.05
CA VAL A 48 3.18 4.23 0.60
C VAL A 48 2.96 2.87 -0.06
N THR A 49 3.75 1.88 0.32
CA THR A 49 3.62 0.51 -0.20
C THR A 49 2.26 -0.08 0.17
N ASN A 50 1.83 0.05 1.43
CA ASN A 50 0.52 -0.41 1.88
C ASN A 50 -0.62 0.30 1.15
N LEU A 51 -0.48 1.60 0.89
CA LEU A 51 -1.46 2.35 0.11
C LEU A 51 -1.58 1.77 -1.30
N VAL A 52 -0.45 1.60 -2.00
CA VAL A 52 -0.42 1.01 -3.36
C VAL A 52 -0.97 -0.42 -3.37
N VAL A 53 -0.61 -1.23 -2.38
CA VAL A 53 -1.12 -2.59 -2.22
C VAL A 53 -2.62 -2.57 -2.00
N SER A 54 -3.16 -1.70 -1.14
CA SER A 54 -4.61 -1.60 -0.88
C SER A 54 -5.41 -1.27 -2.14
N PHE A 55 -4.88 -0.41 -3.02
CA PHE A 55 -5.47 -0.12 -4.33
C PHE A 55 -5.48 -1.36 -5.25
N GLY A 56 -4.44 -2.20 -5.18
CA GLY A 56 -4.33 -3.43 -5.95
C GLY A 56 -5.09 -4.62 -5.35
N GLU A 57 -5.21 -4.69 -4.02
CA GLU A 57 -5.79 -5.80 -3.28
C GLU A 57 -7.25 -6.00 -3.62
N TYR A 58 -8.04 -4.93 -3.75
CA TYR A 58 -9.45 -5.04 -4.13
C TYR A 58 -9.63 -5.82 -5.43
N LYS A 59 -8.83 -5.51 -6.46
CA LYS A 59 -8.87 -6.20 -7.76
C LYS A 59 -8.26 -7.60 -7.67
N THR A 60 -7.29 -7.80 -6.79
CA THR A 60 -6.56 -9.06 -6.67
C THR A 60 -7.37 -10.10 -5.92
N GLU A 61 -8.03 -9.72 -4.83
CA GLU A 61 -8.89 -10.60 -4.04
C GLU A 61 -10.06 -11.14 -4.87
N PHE A 62 -10.75 -10.27 -5.62
CA PHE A 62 -11.81 -10.68 -6.53
C PHE A 62 -11.30 -11.71 -7.57
N ARG A 63 -10.16 -11.41 -8.19
CA ARG A 63 -9.54 -12.29 -9.19
C ARG A 63 -9.14 -13.63 -8.58
N GLN A 64 -8.69 -13.65 -7.33
CA GLN A 64 -8.40 -14.87 -6.59
C GLN A 64 -9.66 -15.68 -6.28
N ARG A 65 -10.74 -15.04 -5.80
CA ARG A 65 -12.04 -15.70 -5.55
C ARG A 65 -12.59 -16.32 -6.83
N MET A 66 -12.58 -15.57 -7.93
CA MET A 66 -12.97 -16.05 -9.26
C MET A 66 -12.10 -17.23 -9.73
N LYS A 67 -10.78 -17.16 -9.55
CA LYS A 67 -9.86 -18.25 -9.91
C LYS A 67 -10.11 -19.52 -9.09
N ARG A 68 -10.41 -19.39 -7.79
CA ARG A 68 -10.79 -20.52 -6.93
C ARG A 68 -12.10 -21.16 -7.39
N ALA A 69 -13.12 -20.35 -7.69
CA ALA A 69 -14.41 -20.83 -8.20
C ALA A 69 -14.24 -21.58 -9.53
N MET A 70 -13.48 -21.01 -10.48
CA MET A 70 -13.17 -21.68 -11.75
C MET A 70 -12.39 -22.98 -11.56
N LYS A 71 -11.43 -23.01 -10.63
CA LYS A 71 -10.66 -24.23 -10.33
C LYS A 71 -11.58 -25.34 -9.77
N PHE A 72 -12.51 -25.00 -8.88
CA PHE A 72 -13.50 -25.93 -8.35
C PHE A 72 -14.44 -26.47 -9.45
N MET A 73 -14.91 -25.59 -10.34
CA MET A 73 -15.78 -26.00 -11.45
C MET A 73 -15.06 -26.93 -12.44
N ARG A 74 -13.78 -26.68 -12.72
CA ARG A 74 -12.95 -27.57 -13.55
C ARG A 74 -12.73 -28.93 -12.88
N ALA A 75 -12.49 -28.96 -11.57
CA ALA A 75 -12.29 -30.21 -10.83
C ALA A 75 -13.54 -31.12 -10.84
N ASN A 76 -14.74 -30.52 -10.90
CA ASN A 76 -16.01 -31.24 -10.93
C ASN A 76 -16.56 -31.51 -12.34
N ASN A 77 -15.75 -31.34 -13.41
CA ASN A 77 -16.18 -31.51 -14.81
C ASN A 77 -17.47 -30.73 -15.16
N VAL A 78 -17.62 -29.52 -14.60
CA VAL A 78 -18.78 -28.68 -14.89
C VAL A 78 -18.75 -28.26 -16.36
N GLY A 79 -19.85 -28.48 -17.08
CA GLY A 79 -19.98 -28.13 -18.50
C GLY A 79 -19.70 -26.65 -18.78
N PRO A 80 -19.12 -26.30 -19.95
CA PRO A 80 -18.64 -24.95 -20.27
C PRO A 80 -19.76 -23.89 -20.20
N HIS A 81 -21.00 -24.28 -20.47
CA HIS A 81 -22.17 -23.40 -20.38
C HIS A 81 -22.46 -22.93 -18.94
N LEU A 82 -22.30 -23.82 -17.94
CA LEU A 82 -22.53 -23.47 -16.54
C LEU A 82 -21.39 -22.62 -15.98
N GLN A 83 -20.14 -22.88 -16.40
CA GLN A 83 -18.98 -22.05 -16.03
C GLN A 83 -19.15 -20.60 -16.50
N LEU A 84 -19.63 -20.39 -17.73
CA LEU A 84 -19.94 -19.07 -18.27
C LEU A 84 -21.04 -18.36 -17.49
N ARG A 85 -22.09 -19.09 -17.08
CA ARG A 85 -23.20 -18.53 -16.30
C ARG A 85 -22.76 -18.11 -14.91
N VAL A 86 -21.94 -18.93 -14.24
CA VAL A 86 -21.38 -18.61 -12.93
C VAL A 86 -20.44 -17.41 -13.01
N ARG A 87 -19.60 -17.33 -14.05
CA ARG A 87 -18.71 -16.18 -14.25
C ARG A 87 -19.49 -14.87 -14.40
N ARG A 88 -20.51 -14.83 -15.29
CA ARG A 88 -21.37 -13.65 -15.46
C ARG A 88 -22.11 -13.28 -14.18
N TYR A 89 -22.59 -14.27 -13.43
CA TYR A 89 -23.26 -14.02 -12.16
C TYR A 89 -22.34 -13.37 -11.14
N ILE A 90 -21.09 -13.85 -11.02
CA ILE A 90 -20.09 -13.28 -10.12
C ILE A 90 -19.65 -11.88 -10.57
N GLU A 91 -19.52 -11.63 -11.87
CA GLU A 91 -19.25 -10.30 -12.43
C GLU A 91 -20.39 -9.31 -12.10
N ASN A 92 -21.65 -9.70 -12.35
CA ASN A 92 -22.81 -8.86 -12.01
C ASN A 92 -22.94 -8.57 -10.50
N LEU A 93 -22.64 -9.56 -9.66
CA LEU A 93 -22.63 -9.38 -8.20
C LEU A 93 -21.60 -8.34 -7.76
N LEU A 94 -20.45 -8.29 -8.42
CA LEU A 94 -19.40 -7.32 -8.11
C LEU A 94 -19.85 -5.90 -8.48
N ASP A 95 -20.38 -5.70 -9.68
CA ASP A 95 -20.86 -4.39 -10.14
C ASP A 95 -21.96 -3.85 -9.21
N ASN A 96 -22.90 -4.70 -8.79
CA ASN A 96 -23.94 -4.32 -7.82
C ASN A 96 -23.37 -3.97 -6.43
N GLN A 97 -22.29 -4.62 -5.99
CA GLN A 97 -21.63 -4.30 -4.72
C GLN A 97 -20.93 -2.93 -4.78
N PHE A 98 -20.38 -2.55 -5.94
CA PHE A 98 -19.82 -1.22 -6.14
C PHE A 98 -20.90 -0.14 -6.11
N GLU A 99 -22.02 -0.35 -6.80
CA GLU A 99 -23.16 0.57 -6.77
C GLU A 99 -23.75 0.72 -5.36
N SER A 100 -23.88 -0.38 -4.61
CA SER A 100 -24.38 -0.33 -3.24
C SER A 100 -23.45 0.44 -2.30
N LYS A 101 -22.13 0.32 -2.45
CA LYS A 101 -21.17 1.08 -1.63
C LYS A 101 -21.15 2.56 -1.98
N ALA A 102 -21.19 2.89 -3.26
CA ALA A 102 -21.28 4.28 -3.72
C ALA A 102 -22.57 4.96 -3.22
N ASN A 103 -23.71 4.25 -3.28
CA ASN A 103 -24.98 4.76 -2.78
C ASN A 103 -25.01 4.90 -1.24
N ALA A 104 -24.31 4.02 -0.51
CA ALA A 104 -24.21 4.12 0.95
C ALA A 104 -23.39 5.34 1.40
N GLU A 105 -22.28 5.66 0.71
CA GLU A 105 -21.47 6.84 1.02
C GLU A 105 -22.22 8.15 0.74
N LEU A 106 -23.03 8.20 -0.31
CA LEU A 106 -23.89 9.35 -0.64
C LEU A 106 -25.00 9.63 0.39
N MET A 107 -25.45 8.63 1.16
CA MET A 107 -26.46 8.82 2.21
C MET A 107 -25.87 9.28 3.56
N THR A 108 -24.54 9.27 3.69
CA THR A 108 -23.83 9.66 4.92
C THR A 108 -23.22 11.06 4.88
N MET A 109 -23.30 11.74 3.74
CA MET A 109 -22.95 13.17 3.56
C MET A 109 -24.20 14.03 3.65
#